data_AF-A0A3B0WU94-F1
#
_entry.id   AF-A0A3B0WU94-F1
#
_cell.length_a   1.000
_cell.length_b   1.000
_cell.length_c   1.000
_cell.angle_alpha   90.00
_cell.angle_beta   90.00
_cell.angle_gamma   90.00
#
_symmetry.space_group_name_H-M   'P 1'
#
loop_
_entity.id
_entity.type
_entity.pdbx_description
1 polymer ?
#
loop_
_entity_poly.entity_id
_entity_poly.type
_entity_poly.pdbx_seq_one_letter_code
_entity_poly.pdbx_strand_id
1 'polypeptide(L)'
;MVIKKEYFSYTIYILALILLVGSALELIFSFKEFIRASKGIGVYGVLIYYVIAFASVILWGLSYWLAQNKKLAVIFWVCFLVFTVFISMQPTWWAAPSL
;
A
#
# COMPACT_ATOMS: atom_id res chain seq x y z
N MET A 1 4.03 -14.63 29.21
CA MET A 1 3.88 -13.29 28.58
C MET A 1 4.05 -13.29 27.05
N VAL A 2 4.24 -14.46 26.40
CA VAL A 2 4.47 -14.60 24.94
C VAL A 2 3.20 -14.32 24.12
N ILE A 3 2.05 -14.79 24.61
CA ILE A 3 0.74 -14.71 23.93
C ILE A 3 0.32 -13.26 23.61
N LYS A 4 0.56 -12.30 24.52
CA LYS A 4 0.21 -10.88 24.28
C LYS A 4 1.02 -10.24 23.15
N LYS A 5 2.29 -10.66 22.99
CA LYS A 5 3.19 -10.13 21.97
C LYS A 5 2.76 -10.56 20.57
N GLU A 6 2.29 -11.80 20.43
CA GLU A 6 1.77 -12.33 19.17
C GLU A 6 0.47 -11.63 18.76
N TYR A 7 -0.50 -11.48 19.66
CA TYR A 7 -1.74 -10.74 19.35
C TYR A 7 -1.46 -9.31 18.90
N PHE A 8 -0.58 -8.61 19.62
CA PHE A 8 -0.18 -7.26 19.25
C PHE A 8 0.51 -7.21 17.87
N SER A 9 1.37 -8.18 17.57
CA SER A 9 1.98 -8.34 16.25
C SER A 9 0.93 -8.52 15.15
N TYR A 10 -0.06 -9.38 15.37
CA TYR A 10 -1.14 -9.59 14.39
C TYR A 10 -1.96 -8.32 14.17
N THR A 11 -2.25 -7.55 15.22
CA THR A 11 -2.94 -6.26 15.09
C THR A 11 -2.15 -5.28 14.23
N ILE A 12 -0.85 -5.12 14.47
CA ILE A 12 0.01 -4.24 13.67
C ILE A 12 0.07 -4.71 12.20
N TYR A 13 0.15 -6.03 11.98
CA TYR A 13 0.16 -6.60 10.65
C TYR A 13 -1.14 -6.32 9.88
N ILE A 14 -2.29 -6.51 10.53
CA ILE A 14 -3.59 -6.23 9.94
C ILE A 14 -3.71 -4.74 9.60
N LEU A 15 -3.24 -3.85 10.49
CA LEU A 15 -3.21 -2.41 10.23
C LEU A 15 -2.36 -2.09 9.00
N ALA A 16 -1.17 -2.68 8.88
CA ALA A 16 -0.28 -2.50 7.73
C ALA A 16 -0.95 -2.96 6.41
N LEU A 17 -1.65 -4.10 6.44
CA LEU A 17 -2.38 -4.59 5.27
C LEU A 17 -3.55 -3.69 4.90
N ILE A 18 -4.33 -3.23 5.88
CA ILE A 18 -5.48 -2.33 5.61
C ILE A 18 -5.00 -1.03 4.98
N LEU A 19 -3.92 -0.44 5.49
CA LEU A 19 -3.35 0.78 4.93
C LEU A 19 -2.87 0.58 3.48
N LEU A 20 -2.11 -0.48 3.23
CA LEU A 20 -1.59 -0.81 1.90
C LEU A 20 -2.72 -1.09 0.89
N VAL A 21 -3.63 -1.99 1.23
CA VAL A 21 -4.72 -2.42 0.33
C VAL A 21 -5.76 -1.32 0.17
N GLY A 22 -6.10 -0.63 1.28
CA GLY A 22 -7.08 0.45 1.27
C GLY A 22 -6.65 1.61 0.40
N SER A 23 -5.41 2.09 0.56
CA SER A 23 -4.88 3.16 -0.29
C SER A 23 -4.75 2.76 -1.76
N ALA A 24 -4.35 1.51 -2.04
CA ALA A 24 -4.31 1.00 -3.41
C ALA A 24 -5.70 0.97 -4.06
N LEU A 25 -6.71 0.47 -3.32
CA LEU A 25 -8.09 0.41 -3.81
C LEU A 25 -8.69 1.80 -3.98
N GLU A 26 -8.49 2.70 -3.03
CA GLU A 26 -8.93 4.09 -3.13
C GLU A 26 -8.39 4.74 -4.40
N LEU A 27 -7.11 4.53 -4.70
CA LEU A 27 -6.49 5.05 -5.91
C LEU A 27 -7.12 4.41 -7.17
N ILE A 28 -7.31 3.10 -7.19
CA ILE A 28 -7.94 2.38 -8.30
C ILE A 28 -9.39 2.86 -8.54
N PHE A 29 -10.18 3.08 -7.48
CA PHE A 29 -11.58 3.49 -7.59
C PHE A 29 -11.73 4.97 -7.90
N SER A 30 -11.00 5.85 -7.19
CA SER A 30 -11.06 7.30 -7.38
C SER A 30 -10.53 7.73 -8.75
N PHE A 31 -9.51 7.03 -9.26
CA PHE A 31 -8.90 7.38 -10.54
C PHE A 31 -9.33 6.48 -11.71
N LYS A 32 -10.35 5.62 -11.52
CA LYS A 32 -10.98 4.85 -12.60
C LYS A 32 -11.64 5.76 -13.65
N GLU A 33 -12.24 6.87 -13.22
CA GLU A 33 -12.89 7.85 -14.11
C GLU A 33 -11.92 8.90 -14.67
N PHE A 34 -10.77 9.09 -14.03
CA PHE A 34 -9.74 10.08 -14.42
C PHE A 34 -8.84 9.62 -15.58
N ILE A 35 -9.13 8.46 -16.20
CA ILE A 35 -8.54 8.03 -17.48
C ILE A 35 -8.69 9.10 -18.59
N ARG A 36 -9.55 10.12 -18.39
CA ARG A 36 -9.73 11.27 -19.29
C ARG A 36 -9.02 12.57 -18.91
N ALA A 37 -8.45 12.71 -17.72
CA ALA A 37 -8.14 14.04 -17.19
C ALA A 37 -6.64 14.32 -17.13
N SER A 38 -6.21 15.09 -18.13
CA SER A 38 -5.00 15.89 -18.24
C SER A 38 -4.83 16.94 -17.12
N LYS A 39 -5.10 16.58 -15.85
CA LYS A 39 -5.08 17.52 -14.71
C LYS A 39 -4.01 17.21 -13.66
N GLY A 40 -3.20 16.16 -13.85
CA GLY A 40 -2.12 15.81 -12.92
C GLY A 40 -2.57 15.34 -11.53
N ILE A 41 -3.88 15.19 -11.28
CA ILE A 41 -4.45 14.76 -10.00
C ILE A 41 -4.03 13.31 -9.67
N GLY A 42 -3.83 12.48 -10.69
CA GLY A 42 -3.34 11.10 -10.52
C GLY A 42 -1.96 11.02 -9.88
N VAL A 43 -1.06 11.97 -10.17
CA VAL A 43 0.31 11.99 -9.62
C VAL A 43 0.27 12.18 -8.10
N TYR A 44 -0.60 13.06 -7.60
CA TYR A 44 -0.78 13.27 -6.17
C TYR A 44 -1.37 12.05 -5.47
N GLY A 45 -2.35 11.37 -6.11
CA GLY A 45 -2.87 10.10 -5.61
C GLY A 45 -1.79 9.04 -5.47
N VAL A 46 -0.94 8.88 -6.50
CA VAL A 46 0.17 7.93 -6.49
C VAL A 46 1.23 8.29 -5.44
N LEU A 47 1.54 9.58 -5.27
CA LEU A 47 2.43 10.02 -4.20
C LEU A 47 1.89 9.65 -2.81
N ILE A 48 0.59 9.90 -2.56
CA ILE A 48 -0.08 9.54 -1.31
C ILE A 48 -0.01 8.03 -1.09
N TYR A 49 -0.27 7.23 -2.13
CA TYR A 49 -0.12 5.78 -2.06
C TYR A 49 1.29 5.38 -1.59
N TYR A 50 2.36 5.93 -2.17
CA TYR A 50 3.71 5.58 -1.77
C TYR A 50 4.04 5.98 -0.33
N VAL A 51 3.55 7.12 0.15
CA VAL A 51 3.73 7.53 1.55
C VAL A 51 3.04 6.53 2.49
N ILE A 52 1.81 6.13 2.18
CA ILE A 52 1.05 5.16 2.98
C ILE A 52 1.69 3.77 2.88
N ALA A 53 2.16 3.38 1.71
CA ALA A 53 2.86 2.12 1.48
C ALA A 53 4.17 2.05 2.28
N PHE A 54 4.93 3.15 2.34
CA PHE A 54 6.12 3.25 3.19
C PHE A 54 5.80 3.08 4.68
N ALA A 55 4.77 3.76 5.18
CA ALA A 55 4.29 3.59 6.55
C ALA A 55 3.85 2.13 6.81
N SER A 56 3.18 1.51 5.84
CA SER A 56 2.74 0.12 5.92
C SER A 56 3.93 -0.85 6.00
N VAL A 57 5.01 -0.61 5.26
CA VAL A 57 6.25 -1.41 5.33
C VAL A 57 6.90 -1.30 6.72
N ILE A 58 6.92 -0.12 7.34
CA ILE A 58 7.45 0.05 8.70
C ILE A 58 6.62 -0.76 9.71
N LEU A 59 5.29 -0.64 9.66
CA LEU A 59 4.38 -1.38 10.53
C LEU A 59 4.54 -2.89 10.34
N TRP A 60 4.61 -3.33 9.08
CA TRP A 60 4.89 -4.73 8.76
C TRP A 60 6.23 -5.19 9.37
N GLY A 61 7.30 -4.41 9.22
CA GLY A 61 8.62 -4.73 9.76
C GLY A 61 8.62 -4.86 11.29
N LEU A 62 7.89 -3.96 11.97
CA LEU A 62 7.67 -4.05 13.43
C LEU A 62 6.90 -5.32 13.80
N SER A 63 5.85 -5.67 13.07
CA SER A 63 5.12 -6.93 13.30
C SER A 63 6.04 -8.15 13.09
N TYR A 64 6.79 -8.18 11.99
CA TYR A 64 7.71 -9.28 11.72
C TYR A 64 8.78 -9.41 12.82
N TRP A 65 9.32 -8.30 13.31
CA TRP A 65 10.28 -8.34 14.41
C TRP A 65 9.70 -8.92 15.70
N LEU A 66 8.42 -8.66 15.97
CA LEU A 66 7.74 -9.12 17.19
C LEU A 66 7.42 -10.62 17.19
N ALA A 67 6.81 -11.13 16.12
CA ALA A 67 6.34 -12.53 16.04
C ALA A 67 7.14 -13.44 15.10
N GLN A 68 8.09 -12.90 14.31
CA GLN A 68 8.96 -13.65 13.40
C GLN A 68 8.22 -14.59 12.44
N ASN A 69 6.97 -14.24 12.08
CA ASN A 69 6.10 -15.09 11.29
C ASN A 69 6.39 -14.93 9.78
N LYS A 70 7.19 -15.87 9.24
CA LYS A 70 7.61 -15.90 7.83
C LYS A 70 6.45 -16.00 6.84
N LYS A 71 5.34 -16.66 7.20
CA LYS A 71 4.18 -16.80 6.29
C LYS A 71 3.50 -15.45 6.06
N LEU A 72 3.27 -14.70 7.14
CA LEU A 72 2.72 -13.35 7.05
C LEU A 72 3.65 -12.39 6.32
N ALA A 73 4.97 -12.54 6.49
CA ALA A 73 5.96 -11.80 5.71
C ALA A 73 5.77 -11.99 4.21
N VAL A 74 5.67 -13.24 3.75
CA VAL A 74 5.48 -13.55 2.32
C VAL A 74 4.17 -12.95 1.80
N ILE A 75 3.07 -13.08 2.54
CA ILE A 75 1.77 -12.55 2.11
C ILE A 75 1.83 -11.02 1.92
N PHE A 76 2.37 -10.30 2.91
CA PHE A 76 2.51 -8.84 2.79
C PHE A 76 3.39 -8.45 1.61
N TRP A 77 4.53 -9.11 1.41
CA TRP A 77 5.42 -8.84 0.27
C TRP A 77 4.74 -9.08 -1.07
N VAL A 78 4.00 -10.18 -1.22
CA VAL A 78 3.26 -10.45 -2.45
C VAL A 78 2.23 -9.36 -2.72
N CYS A 79 1.43 -8.97 -1.72
CA CYS A 79 0.46 -7.88 -1.86
C CYS A 79 1.15 -6.56 -2.22
N PHE A 80 2.21 -6.19 -1.49
CA PHE A 80 2.97 -4.96 -1.72
C PHE A 80 3.52 -4.89 -3.13
N LEU A 81 4.14 -5.97 -3.62
CA LEU A 81 4.70 -6.01 -4.97
C LEU A 81 3.61 -5.92 -6.04
N VAL A 82 2.51 -6.67 -5.90
CA VAL A 82 1.41 -6.66 -6.87
C VAL A 82 0.80 -5.25 -6.99
N PHE A 83 0.46 -4.62 -5.87
CA PHE A 83 -0.12 -3.27 -5.90
C PHE A 83 0.89 -2.22 -6.38
N THR A 84 2.14 -2.31 -5.94
CA THR A 84 3.19 -1.35 -6.36
C THR A 84 3.42 -1.43 -7.87
N VAL A 85 3.55 -2.63 -8.43
CA VAL A 85 3.72 -2.82 -9.88
C VAL A 85 2.51 -2.30 -10.63
N PHE A 86 1.30 -2.66 -10.18
CA PHE A 86 0.06 -2.21 -10.81
C PHE A 86 -0.03 -0.69 -10.85
N ILE A 87 0.25 -0.01 -9.73
CA ILE A 87 0.16 1.45 -9.62
C ILE A 87 1.27 2.15 -10.39
N SER A 88 2.50 1.62 -10.33
CA SER A 88 3.64 2.16 -11.08
C SER A 88 3.44 2.12 -12.58
N MET A 89 2.81 1.06 -13.08
CA MET A 89 2.68 0.81 -14.52
C MET A 89 1.46 1.48 -15.16
N GLN A 90 0.65 2.26 -14.41
CA GLN A 90 -0.50 2.98 -14.97
C GLN A 90 -0.06 4.32 -15.60
N PRO A 91 0.12 4.41 -16.93
CA PRO A 91 0.73 5.57 -17.57
C PRO A 91 -0.15 6.82 -17.45
N THR A 92 -1.46 6.62 -17.37
CA THR A 92 -2.48 7.67 -17.22
C THR A 92 -2.34 8.45 -15.91
N TRP A 93 -1.77 7.85 -14.87
CA TRP A 93 -1.59 8.50 -13.57
C TRP A 93 -0.30 9.31 -13.46
N TRP A 94 0.64 9.08 -14.38
CA TRP A 94 1.91 9.81 -14.48
C TRP A 94 1.90 10.89 -15.57
N ALA A 95 0.87 10.91 -16.41
CA ALA A 95 0.74 11.89 -17.47
C ALA A 95 0.55 13.30 -16.88
N ALA A 96 1.46 14.21 -17.24
CA ALA A 96 1.33 15.63 -16.95
C ALA A 96 0.14 16.22 -17.73
N PRO A 97 -0.50 17.29 -17.23
CA PRO A 97 -1.46 18.08 -18.01
C PRO A 97 -0.89 18.44 -19.38
N SER A 98 -1.65 18.18 -20.44
CA SER A 98 -1.40 18.84 -21.72
C SER A 98 -1.68 20.33 -21.51
N LEU A 99 -0.62 21.13 -21.55
CA LEU A 99 -0.67 22.61 -21.54
C LEU A 99 -1.70 23.15 -22.53
#